data_AF-A0A1W1XZZ9-F1
#
_entry.id   AF-A0A1W1XZZ9-F1
#
_cell.length_a   1.000
_cell.length_b   1.000
_cell.length_c   1.000
_cell.angle_alpha   90.00
_cell.angle_beta   90.00
_cell.angle_gamma   90.00
#
_symmetry.space_group_name_H-M   'P 1'
#
loop_
_entity.id
_entity.type
_entity.pdbx_description
1 polymer ?
#
loop_
_entity_poly.entity_id
_entity_poly.type
_entity_poly.pdbx_seq_one_letter_code
_entity_poly.pdbx_strand_id
1 'polypeptide(L)'
;MIECEKNYLPPESRAELERRYAAGERRFPHTDLSGLDLSGIVLDDADFEQHAWFSDANFSGASLRNTSFRECNVKCADFSNADLTGANFELAAIESIKTSGAALSGVKVNGATFYGCELAEGDELPSWEW
;
A
#
# COMPACT_ATOMS: atom_id res chain seq x y z
N MET A 1 5.35 -21.02 13.21
CA MET A 1 4.75 -20.95 11.86
C MET A 1 3.42 -21.69 11.93
N ILE A 2 2.33 -20.95 11.89
CA ILE A 2 0.96 -21.46 12.10
C ILE A 2 0.44 -22.04 10.78
N GLU A 3 -0.24 -23.17 10.84
CA GLU A 3 -0.76 -23.95 9.69
C GLU A 3 -1.63 -23.16 8.70
N CYS A 4 -2.16 -21.99 9.09
CA CYS A 4 -2.98 -21.12 8.23
C CYS A 4 -2.22 -20.49 7.05
N GLU A 5 -0.91 -20.24 7.14
CA GLU A 5 -0.16 -19.58 6.04
C GLU A 5 0.03 -20.49 4.82
N LYS A 6 -0.06 -21.81 4.96
CA LYS A 6 0.23 -22.75 3.86
C LYS A 6 -0.85 -22.80 2.77
N ASN A 7 -2.07 -22.35 3.05
CA ASN A 7 -3.21 -22.43 2.13
C ASN A 7 -3.83 -21.06 1.84
N TYR A 8 -3.17 -19.96 2.21
CA TYR A 8 -3.65 -18.64 1.87
C TYR A 8 -3.56 -18.44 0.35
N LEU A 9 -4.69 -18.08 -0.25
CA LEU A 9 -4.78 -17.71 -1.66
C LEU A 9 -4.98 -16.19 -1.73
N PRO A 10 -4.00 -15.41 -2.21
CA PRO A 10 -4.15 -13.97 -2.38
C PRO A 10 -5.39 -13.58 -3.21
N PRO A 11 -6.05 -12.45 -2.92
CA PRO A 11 -7.02 -11.89 -3.84
C PRO A 11 -6.33 -11.48 -5.14
N GLU A 12 -6.85 -11.95 -6.27
CA GLU A 12 -6.30 -11.67 -7.62
C GLU A 12 -7.07 -10.55 -8.35
N SER A 13 -8.06 -9.94 -7.71
CA SER A 13 -8.87 -8.87 -8.31
C SER A 13 -9.41 -7.91 -7.28
N ARG A 14 -9.75 -6.69 -7.72
CA ARG A 14 -10.43 -5.67 -6.91
C ARG A 14 -11.67 -6.24 -6.22
N ALA A 15 -12.55 -6.91 -6.97
CA ALA A 15 -13.81 -7.40 -6.44
C ALA A 15 -13.62 -8.45 -5.33
N GLU A 16 -12.63 -9.33 -5.48
CA GLU A 16 -12.31 -10.32 -4.45
C GLU A 16 -11.71 -9.67 -3.20
N LEU A 17 -10.79 -8.72 -3.38
CA LEU A 17 -10.22 -7.95 -2.29
C LEU A 17 -11.31 -7.20 -1.49
N GLU A 18 -12.18 -6.47 -2.18
CA GLU A 18 -13.30 -5.75 -1.56
C GLU A 18 -14.24 -6.70 -0.80
N ARG A 19 -14.57 -7.85 -1.40
CA ARG A 19 -15.44 -8.85 -0.77
C ARG A 19 -14.84 -9.40 0.51
N ARG A 20 -13.55 -9.73 0.51
CA ARG A 20 -12.84 -10.24 1.69
C ARG A 20 -12.69 -9.18 2.77
N TYR A 21 -12.34 -7.96 2.38
CA TYR A 21 -12.29 -6.82 3.28
C TYR A 21 -13.66 -6.56 3.95
N ALA A 22 -14.75 -6.62 3.17
CA ALA A 22 -16.11 -6.50 3.67
C ALA A 22 -16.52 -7.66 4.60
N ALA A 23 -15.94 -8.86 4.40
CA ALA A 23 -16.12 -10.00 5.28
C ALA A 23 -15.31 -9.92 6.59
N GLY A 24 -14.49 -8.87 6.77
CA GLY A 24 -13.68 -8.63 7.96
C GLY A 24 -12.24 -9.11 7.85
N GLU A 25 -11.83 -9.65 6.70
CA GLU A 25 -10.42 -9.93 6.45
C GLU A 25 -9.64 -8.62 6.40
N ARG A 26 -8.50 -8.56 7.10
CA ARG A 26 -7.64 -7.39 7.13
C ARG A 26 -6.24 -7.67 6.64
N ARG A 27 -5.82 -8.93 6.64
CA ARG A 27 -4.45 -9.31 6.33
C ARG A 27 -4.38 -9.98 4.97
N PHE A 28 -3.57 -9.42 4.08
CA PHE A 28 -3.43 -9.84 2.69
C PHE A 28 -1.95 -10.01 2.31
N PRO A 29 -1.23 -10.99 2.89
CA PRO A 29 0.19 -11.18 2.61
C PRO A 29 0.41 -11.69 1.18
N HIS A 30 1.62 -11.55 0.64
CA HIS A 30 2.01 -12.14 -0.66
C HIS A 30 1.07 -11.82 -1.84
N THR A 31 0.41 -10.68 -1.78
CA THR A 31 -0.68 -10.32 -2.70
C THR A 31 -0.13 -9.48 -3.85
N ASP A 32 -0.44 -9.86 -5.09
CA ASP A 32 -0.10 -9.07 -6.28
C ASP A 32 -1.36 -8.35 -6.78
N LEU A 33 -1.36 -7.03 -6.62
CA LEU A 33 -2.42 -6.13 -7.07
C LEU A 33 -1.88 -5.14 -8.12
N SER A 34 -0.75 -5.48 -8.74
CA SER A 34 -0.10 -4.65 -9.75
C SER A 34 -1.03 -4.40 -10.93
N GLY A 35 -1.08 -3.15 -11.40
CA GLY A 35 -1.90 -2.69 -12.53
C GLY A 35 -3.40 -2.68 -12.29
N LEU A 36 -3.88 -3.01 -11.08
CA LEU A 36 -5.30 -2.98 -10.78
C LEU A 36 -5.81 -1.56 -10.56
N ASP A 37 -7.03 -1.30 -11.01
CA ASP A 37 -7.76 -0.09 -10.65
C ASP A 37 -8.43 -0.26 -9.29
N LEU A 38 -7.82 0.30 -8.26
CA LEU A 38 -8.28 0.34 -6.87
C LEU A 38 -8.73 1.76 -6.48
N SER A 39 -9.07 2.61 -7.46
CA SER A 39 -9.51 3.97 -7.21
C SER A 39 -10.74 4.01 -6.29
N GLY A 40 -10.71 4.89 -5.31
CA GLY A 40 -11.78 5.05 -4.32
C GLY A 40 -12.01 3.85 -3.39
N ILE A 41 -11.14 2.84 -3.39
CA ILE A 41 -11.29 1.68 -2.49
C ILE A 41 -11.15 2.11 -1.02
N VAL A 42 -11.80 1.37 -0.13
CA VAL A 42 -11.63 1.54 1.32
C VAL A 42 -10.92 0.31 1.87
N LEU A 43 -9.70 0.50 2.36
CA LEU A 43 -8.84 -0.54 2.95
C LEU A 43 -8.21 -0.06 4.27
N ASP A 44 -8.96 0.75 5.03
CA ASP A 44 -8.51 1.23 6.34
C ASP A 44 -8.13 0.05 7.25
N ASP A 45 -7.02 0.20 7.97
CA ASP A 45 -6.44 -0.79 8.87
C ASP A 45 -6.09 -2.14 8.19
N ALA A 46 -6.01 -2.18 6.85
CA ALA A 46 -5.53 -3.37 6.14
C ALA A 46 -4.01 -3.56 6.32
N ASP A 47 -3.60 -4.81 6.32
CA ASP A 47 -2.23 -5.27 6.51
C ASP A 47 -1.79 -6.05 5.26
N PHE A 48 -0.95 -5.43 4.44
CA PHE A 48 -0.34 -6.02 3.25
C PHE A 48 1.11 -6.46 3.48
N GLU A 49 1.55 -6.56 4.74
CA GLU A 49 2.92 -6.95 5.06
C GLU A 49 3.30 -8.29 4.43
N GLN A 50 4.61 -8.48 4.27
CA GLN A 50 5.22 -9.69 3.70
C GLN A 50 5.06 -9.78 2.18
N HIS A 51 5.69 -8.85 1.47
CA HIS A 51 5.91 -8.92 0.02
C HIS A 51 4.63 -8.85 -0.84
N ALA A 52 3.78 -7.85 -0.62
CA ALA A 52 2.76 -7.48 -1.59
C ALA A 52 3.34 -6.59 -2.71
N TRP A 53 2.77 -6.70 -3.91
CA TRP A 53 3.13 -5.92 -5.10
C TRP A 53 1.98 -5.01 -5.54
N PHE A 54 2.31 -3.75 -5.77
CA PHE A 54 1.37 -2.70 -6.17
C PHE A 54 1.89 -1.91 -7.37
N SER A 55 2.67 -2.56 -8.25
CA SER A 55 3.31 -1.86 -9.36
C SER A 55 2.23 -1.33 -10.31
N ASP A 56 2.25 -0.05 -10.64
CA ASP A 56 1.27 0.59 -11.53
C ASP A 56 -0.20 0.52 -11.03
N ALA A 57 -0.44 0.22 -9.74
CA ALA A 57 -1.78 0.18 -9.17
C ALA A 57 -2.36 1.60 -9.02
N ASN A 58 -3.65 1.77 -9.31
CA ASN A 58 -4.34 3.04 -9.12
C ASN A 58 -5.09 3.05 -7.79
N PHE A 59 -4.63 3.81 -6.80
CA PHE A 59 -5.28 4.08 -5.51
C PHE A 59 -5.85 5.50 -5.42
N SER A 60 -6.07 6.18 -6.54
CA SER A 60 -6.56 7.57 -6.51
C SER A 60 -7.89 7.69 -5.75
N GLY A 61 -7.96 8.64 -4.82
CA GLY A 61 -9.12 8.85 -3.96
C GLY A 61 -9.43 7.72 -2.96
N ALA A 62 -8.54 6.73 -2.78
CA ALA A 62 -8.75 5.63 -1.84
C ALA A 62 -8.67 6.09 -0.37
N SER A 63 -9.30 5.33 0.52
CA SER A 63 -9.12 5.43 1.97
C SER A 63 -8.19 4.31 2.43
N LEU A 64 -6.99 4.66 2.87
CA LEU A 64 -5.89 3.78 3.24
C LEU A 64 -5.35 4.16 4.63
N ARG A 65 -6.25 4.56 5.54
CA ARG A 65 -5.87 5.01 6.88
C ARG A 65 -5.28 3.86 7.67
N ASN A 66 -4.13 4.09 8.30
CA ASN A 66 -3.39 3.09 9.06
C ASN A 66 -3.06 1.79 8.27
N THR A 67 -3.17 1.79 6.95
CA THR A 67 -2.84 0.62 6.13
C THR A 67 -1.34 0.34 6.20
N SER A 68 -0.96 -0.92 6.41
CA SER A 68 0.45 -1.34 6.40
C SER A 68 0.87 -1.81 5.01
N PHE A 69 1.78 -1.05 4.39
CA PHE A 69 2.54 -1.38 3.20
C PHE A 69 4.00 -1.74 3.54
N ARG A 70 4.27 -2.10 4.81
CA ARG A 70 5.63 -2.39 5.28
C ARG A 70 6.21 -3.58 4.49
N GLU A 71 7.47 -3.44 4.06
CA GLU A 71 8.18 -4.42 3.21
C GLU A 71 7.49 -4.74 1.86
N CYS A 72 6.60 -3.86 1.37
CA CYS A 72 5.93 -4.01 0.08
C CYS A 72 6.70 -3.37 -1.08
N ASN A 73 6.34 -3.75 -2.30
CA ASN A 73 6.83 -3.14 -3.53
C ASN A 73 5.75 -2.22 -4.12
N VAL A 74 5.94 -0.91 -3.96
CA VAL A 74 4.97 0.14 -4.32
C VAL A 74 5.59 1.06 -5.37
N LYS A 75 5.62 0.58 -6.61
CA LYS A 75 6.24 1.31 -7.74
C LYS A 75 5.19 1.85 -8.68
N CYS A 76 5.38 3.06 -9.19
CA CYS A 76 4.50 3.69 -10.17
C CYS A 76 3.01 3.77 -9.75
N ALA A 77 2.70 3.59 -8.47
CA ALA A 77 1.33 3.55 -7.96
C ALA A 77 0.75 4.97 -7.82
N ASP A 78 -0.54 5.14 -8.09
CA ASP A 78 -1.20 6.44 -8.00
C ASP A 78 -2.00 6.57 -6.71
N PHE A 79 -1.52 7.31 -5.72
CA PHE A 79 -2.24 7.67 -4.50
C PHE A 79 -2.82 9.09 -4.52
N SER A 80 -3.01 9.68 -5.70
CA SER A 80 -3.52 11.06 -5.80
C SER A 80 -4.88 11.21 -5.10
N ASN A 81 -5.01 12.21 -4.25
CA ASN A 81 -6.20 12.45 -3.41
C ASN A 81 -6.58 11.33 -2.44
N ALA A 82 -5.71 10.35 -2.19
CA ALA A 82 -5.97 9.29 -1.22
C ALA A 82 -5.78 9.78 0.22
N ASP A 83 -6.46 9.14 1.18
CA ASP A 83 -6.21 9.32 2.61
C ASP A 83 -5.23 8.25 3.09
N LEU A 84 -3.96 8.63 3.25
CA LEU A 84 -2.88 7.78 3.76
C LEU A 84 -2.56 8.10 5.23
N THR A 85 -3.48 8.74 5.97
CA THR A 85 -3.23 9.13 7.35
C THR A 85 -2.82 7.91 8.19
N GLY A 86 -1.63 7.98 8.80
CA GLY A 86 -1.06 6.90 9.61
C GLY A 86 -0.58 5.66 8.84
N ALA A 87 -0.57 5.68 7.50
CA ALA A 87 -0.12 4.55 6.70
C ALA A 87 1.36 4.23 6.94
N ASN A 88 1.71 2.94 6.88
CA ASN A 88 3.06 2.47 7.14
C ASN A 88 3.75 2.00 5.84
N PHE A 89 4.78 2.70 5.39
CA PHE A 89 5.65 2.34 4.27
C PHE A 89 7.07 1.96 4.73
N GLU A 90 7.28 1.65 6.01
CA GLU A 90 8.59 1.23 6.52
C GLU A 90 9.16 0.06 5.71
N LEU A 91 10.44 0.15 5.35
CA LEU A 91 11.15 -0.86 4.54
C LEU A 91 10.52 -1.15 3.17
N ALA A 92 9.53 -0.37 2.72
CA ALA A 92 8.92 -0.53 1.41
C ALA A 92 9.86 -0.04 0.30
N ALA A 93 9.79 -0.67 -0.87
CA ALA A 93 10.38 -0.12 -2.08
C ALA A 93 9.36 0.83 -2.72
N ILE A 94 9.58 2.14 -2.57
CA ILE A 94 8.71 3.19 -3.11
C ILE A 94 9.42 3.89 -4.26
N GLU A 95 8.86 3.85 -5.47
CA GLU A 95 9.49 4.45 -6.66
C GLU A 95 8.40 5.01 -7.56
N SER A 96 8.50 6.25 -8.02
CA SER A 96 7.57 6.82 -9.02
C SER A 96 6.05 6.82 -8.66
N ILE A 97 5.67 6.63 -7.38
CA ILE A 97 4.34 6.88 -6.77
C ILE A 97 3.79 8.33 -6.81
N LYS A 98 2.54 8.53 -7.20
CA LYS A 98 1.91 9.86 -7.11
C LYS A 98 1.20 10.06 -5.78
N THR A 99 1.40 11.21 -5.15
CA THR A 99 0.76 11.56 -3.87
C THR A 99 0.10 12.95 -3.88
N SER A 100 -0.10 13.54 -5.08
CA SER A 100 -0.71 14.86 -5.22
C SER A 100 -2.09 14.92 -4.56
N GLY A 101 -2.27 15.84 -3.60
CA GLY A 101 -3.51 16.00 -2.85
C GLY A 101 -3.80 14.90 -1.82
N ALA A 102 -2.88 13.95 -1.59
CA ALA A 102 -3.05 12.91 -0.60
C ALA A 102 -2.90 13.46 0.84
N ALA A 103 -3.63 12.88 1.80
CA ALA A 103 -3.41 13.15 3.22
C ALA A 103 -2.28 12.26 3.75
N LEU A 104 -1.15 12.87 4.11
CA LEU A 104 0.08 12.15 4.51
C LEU A 104 0.40 12.27 6.01
N SER A 105 -0.55 12.75 6.81
CA SER A 105 -0.31 12.98 8.24
C SER A 105 0.03 11.68 8.96
N GLY A 106 1.19 11.63 9.62
CA GLY A 106 1.63 10.47 10.40
C GLY A 106 2.05 9.26 9.57
N VAL A 107 2.29 9.44 8.27
CA VAL A 107 2.88 8.39 7.43
C VAL A 107 4.28 8.04 7.94
N LYS A 108 4.60 6.74 7.94
CA LYS A 108 5.91 6.22 8.33
C LYS A 108 6.67 5.71 7.11
N VAL A 109 7.92 6.13 6.95
CA VAL A 109 8.78 5.75 5.80
C VAL A 109 10.17 5.27 6.22
N ASN A 110 10.39 4.98 7.50
CA ASN A 110 11.72 4.60 7.98
C ASN A 110 12.24 3.34 7.25
N GLY A 111 13.42 3.47 6.65
CA GLY A 111 14.07 2.40 5.89
C GLY A 111 13.41 2.12 4.53
N ALA A 112 12.41 2.91 4.13
CA ALA A 112 11.84 2.82 2.79
C ALA A 112 12.92 3.20 1.76
N THR A 113 12.94 2.51 0.63
CA THR A 113 13.95 2.75 -0.41
C THR A 113 13.32 3.45 -1.62
N PHE A 114 13.99 4.49 -2.10
CA PHE A 114 13.62 5.29 -3.27
C PHE A 114 14.83 5.52 -4.18
N TYR A 115 14.80 5.03 -5.43
CA TYR A 115 15.95 5.03 -6.36
C TYR A 115 17.30 4.61 -5.72
N GLY A 116 17.26 3.66 -4.77
CA GLY A 116 18.44 3.18 -4.05
C GLY A 116 18.90 4.07 -2.89
N CYS A 117 18.22 5.18 -2.60
CA CYS A 117 18.35 5.95 -1.38
C CYS A 117 17.43 5.39 -0.29
N GLU A 118 17.87 5.39 0.96
CA GLU A 118 17.07 5.01 2.12
C GLU A 118 16.50 6.27 2.79
N LEU A 119 15.20 6.26 3.09
CA LEU A 119 14.53 7.33 3.82
C LEU A 119 14.67 7.12 5.33
N ALA A 120 15.00 8.19 6.04
CA ALA A 120 15.12 8.22 7.49
C ALA A 120 13.78 8.49 8.16
N GLU A 121 13.75 8.35 9.49
CA GLU A 121 12.60 8.78 10.29
C GLU A 121 12.34 10.28 10.11
N GLY A 122 11.10 10.64 9.81
CA GLY A 122 10.68 12.04 9.61
C GLY A 122 10.83 12.55 8.18
N ASP A 123 11.38 11.75 7.26
CA ASP A 123 11.31 12.08 5.84
C ASP A 123 9.85 12.03 5.35
N GLU A 124 9.52 12.90 4.40
CA GLU A 124 8.20 12.91 3.77
C GLU A 124 8.17 11.95 2.58
N LEU A 125 6.99 11.40 2.26
CA LEU A 125 6.83 10.66 1.02
C LEU A 125 7.12 11.59 -0.17
N PRO A 126 8.02 11.20 -1.08
CA PRO A 126 8.32 12.02 -2.24
C PRO A 126 7.06 12.18 -3.12
N SER A 127 6.69 13.44 -3.36
CA SER A 127 5.62 13.80 -4.30
C SER A 127 6.25 14.09 -5.66
N TRP A 128 6.05 13.21 -6.65
CA TRP A 128 6.40 13.53 -8.03
C TRP A 128 5.21 14.17 -8.73
N GLU A 129 5.33 15.46 -9.02
CA GLU A 129 4.41 16.17 -9.91
C GLU A 129 4.86 15.93 -11.37
N TRP A 130 3.98 15.37 -12.20
CA TRP A 130 4.16 15.33 -13.65
C TRP A 130 2.89 15.81 -14.36
#